data_AF-A0A9E7AY84-F1
#
_entry.id   AF-A0A9E7AY84-F1
#
_cell.length_a   1.000
_cell.length_b   1.000
_cell.length_c   1.000
_cell.angle_alpha   90.00
_cell.angle_beta   90.00
_cell.angle_gamma   90.00
#
_symmetry.space_group_name_H-M   'P 1'
#
loop_
_entity.id
_entity.type
_entity.pdbx_description
1 polymer ?
#
loop_
_entity_poly.entity_id
_entity_poly.type
_entity_poly.pdbx_seq_one_letter_code
_entity_poly.pdbx_strand_id
1 'polypeptide(L)' 'MLIRKAITDRIELLTGHAEIHEFDKLKEEPSSAFRAFTVYHYRVTYEISVRELIIHRVRHTSREPLGY' A
#
# COMPACT_ATOMS: atom_id res chain seq x y z
N MET A 1 14.67 2.16 -14.19
CA MET A 1 14.76 2.49 -12.75
C MET A 1 14.31 1.30 -11.92
N LEU A 2 15.17 0.78 -11.04
CA LEU A 2 14.95 -0.44 -10.23
C LEU A 2 13.74 -0.34 -9.29
N ILE A 3 13.53 0.83 -8.67
CA ILE A 3 12.49 1.06 -7.66
C ILE A 3 11.09 0.95 -8.26
N ARG A 4 10.84 1.59 -9.42
CA ARG A 4 9.56 1.51 -10.13
C ARG A 4 9.20 0.05 -10.39
N LYS A 5 10.15 -0.73 -10.92
CA LYS A 5 9.92 -2.14 -11.23
C LYS A 5 9.54 -2.92 -9.97
N ALA A 6 10.29 -2.77 -8.88
CA ALA A 6 10.02 -3.49 -7.64
C ALA A 6 8.63 -3.17 -7.04
N ILE A 7 8.19 -1.90 -7.15
CA ILE A 7 6.84 -1.51 -6.72
C ILE A 7 5.78 -2.12 -7.64
N THR A 8 5.96 -2.06 -8.97
CA THR A 8 5.02 -2.64 -9.93
C THR A 8 4.90 -4.16 -9.78
N ASP A 9 6.02 -4.88 -9.71
CA ASP A 9 6.04 -6.34 -9.50
C ASP A 9 5.29 -6.72 -8.22
N ARG A 10 5.44 -5.92 -7.15
CA ARG A 10 4.72 -6.16 -5.90
C ARG A 10 3.22 -5.89 -6.02
N ILE A 11 2.82 -4.86 -6.77
CA ILE A 11 1.40 -4.56 -7.04
C ILE A 11 0.77 -5.66 -7.89
N GLU A 12 1.48 -6.22 -8.87
CA GLU A 12 0.99 -7.33 -9.69
C GLU A 12 0.63 -8.56 -8.85
N LEU A 13 1.41 -8.86 -7.81
CA LEU A 13 1.10 -9.94 -6.86
C LEU A 13 -0.22 -9.74 -6.09
N LEU A 14 -0.67 -8.49 -5.94
CA LEU A 14 -1.94 -8.19 -5.24
C LEU A 14 -3.17 -8.62 -6.03
N THR A 15 -3.05 -8.78 -7.36
CA THR A 15 -4.19 -9.17 -8.21
C THR A 15 -4.73 -10.57 -7.88
N GLY A 16 -3.86 -11.48 -7.43
CA GLY A 16 -4.26 -12.81 -6.96
C GLY A 16 -4.38 -12.94 -5.44
N HIS A 17 -3.74 -12.04 -4.69
CA HIS A 17 -3.65 -12.12 -3.24
C HIS A 17 -3.71 -10.74 -2.59
N ALA A 18 -4.86 -10.08 -2.68
CA ALA A 18 -5.04 -8.72 -2.16
C ALA A 18 -4.82 -8.61 -0.65
N GLU A 19 -5.01 -9.69 0.12
CA GLU A 19 -4.95 -9.69 1.58
C GLU A 19 -3.58 -10.02 2.18
N ILE A 20 -2.51 -10.13 1.38
CA ILE A 20 -1.19 -10.60 1.85
C ILE A 20 -0.49 -9.63 2.82
N HIS A 21 -0.90 -8.36 2.84
CA HIS A 21 -0.25 -7.34 3.65
C HIS A 21 -1.09 -6.97 4.86
N GLU A 22 -0.43 -6.56 5.94
CA GLU A 22 -1.09 -6.13 7.16
C GLU A 22 -1.96 -4.87 6.93
N PHE A 23 -2.94 -4.69 7.82
CA PHE A 23 -3.76 -3.49 7.85
C PHE A 23 -2.92 -2.22 8.05
N ASP A 24 -3.38 -1.11 7.48
CA ASP A 24 -2.73 0.18 7.66
C ASP A 24 -2.93 0.70 9.08
N LYS A 25 -1.95 0.41 9.95
CA LYS A 25 -1.91 0.85 11.36
C LYS A 25 -1.83 2.37 11.57
N LEU A 26 -1.66 3.16 10.50
CA LEU A 26 -1.57 4.63 10.59
C LEU A 26 -2.91 5.34 10.33
N LYS A 27 -3.95 4.63 9.89
CA LYS A 27 -5.29 5.21 9.76
C LYS A 27 -5.97 5.33 11.13
N GLU A 28 -6.59 6.48 11.40
CA GLU A 28 -7.26 6.79 12.68
C GLU A 28 -8.39 5.81 13.00
N GLU A 29 -9.11 5.33 11.98
CA GLU A 29 -10.01 4.21 12.12
C GLU A 29 -9.41 2.96 11.48
N PRO A 30 -9.28 1.84 12.23
CA PRO A 30 -8.83 0.57 11.68
C PRO A 30 -9.94 -0.03 10.82
N SER A 31 -10.13 0.51 9.62
CA SER A 31 -10.94 -0.15 8.60
C SER A 31 -10.14 -1.32 8.04
N SER A 32 -10.73 -2.51 8.10
CA SER A 32 -10.17 -3.76 7.59
C SER A 32 -9.95 -3.75 6.07
N ALA A 33 -10.39 -2.70 5.38
CA ALA A 33 -10.19 -2.56 3.94
C ALA A 33 -8.82 -1.96 3.59
N PHE A 34 -8.20 -1.16 4.48
CA PHE A 34 -6.95 -0.48 4.18
C PHE A 34 -5.74 -1.30 4.60
N ARG A 35 -4.79 -1.44 3.67
CA ARG A 35 -3.55 -2.19 3.85
C ARG A 35 -2.36 -1.40 3.35
N ALA A 36 -1.19 -1.75 3.87
CA ALA A 36 0.03 -1.07 3.50
C ALA A 36 1.20 -2.04 3.42
N PHE A 37 2.13 -1.75 2.50
CA PHE A 37 3.40 -2.43 2.43
C PHE A 37 4.51 -1.45 2.11
N THR A 38 5.75 -1.88 2.35
CA THR A 38 6.94 -1.09 2.07
C THR A 38 7.86 -1.88 1.14
N VAL A 39 8.34 -1.22 0.09
CA VAL A 39 9.37 -1.71 -0.82
C VAL A 39 10.50 -0.69 -0.79
N TYR A 40 11.70 -1.11 -0.37
CA TYR A 40 12.81 -0.21 -0.05
C TYR A 40 12.38 0.90 0.93
N HIS A 41 12.52 2.16 0.53
CA HIS A 41 12.10 3.32 1.30
C HIS A 41 10.78 3.90 0.80
N TYR A 42 9.95 3.12 0.09
CA TYR A 42 8.66 3.56 -0.39
C TYR A 42 7.54 2.75 0.26
N ARG A 43 6.63 3.45 0.92
CA ARG A 43 5.40 2.90 1.45
C ARG A 43 4.29 3.05 0.42
N VAL A 44 3.58 1.98 0.17
CA VAL A 44 2.39 1.93 -0.67
C VAL A 44 1.19 1.62 0.21
N THR A 45 0.13 2.40 0.10
CA THR A 45 -1.15 2.15 0.76
C THR A 45 -2.20 1.86 -0.29
N TYR A 46 -3.01 0.85 -0.02
CA TYR A 46 -4.08 0.44 -0.92
C TYR A 46 -5.31 0.01 -0.12
N GLU A 47 -6.43 -0.03 -0.83
CA GLU A 47 -7.71 -0.46 -0.29
C GLU A 47 -8.23 -1.64 -1.11
N ILE A 48 -8.79 -2.63 -0.40
CA ILE A 48 -9.52 -3.73 -1.01
C ILE A 48 -10.99 -3.38 -0.98
N SER A 49 -11.56 -3.12 -2.15
CA SER A 49 -13.00 -2.98 -2.34
C SER A 49 -13.58 -4.27 -2.92
N VAL A 50 -14.92 -4.38 -2.94
CA VAL A 50 -15.60 -5.61 -3.42
C VAL A 50 -15.24 -5.97 -4.88
N ARG A 51 -14.88 -4.99 -5.70
CA ARG A 51 -14.64 -5.16 -7.14
C ARG A 51 -13.23 -4.83 -7.60
N GLU A 52 -12.48 -4.08 -6.81
CA GLU A 52 -11.22 -3.49 -7.25
C GLU A 52 -10.25 -3.28 -6.10
N LEU A 53 -8.98 -3.15 -6.49
CA LEU A 53 -7.88 -2.78 -5.61
C LEU A 53 -7.40 -1.39 -5.99
N ILE A 54 -7.52 -0.45 -5.06
CA ILE A 54 -7.21 0.96 -5.31
C ILE A 54 -5.92 1.32 -4.59
N ILE A 55 -4.90 1.73 -5.36
CA ILE A 55 -3.67 2.29 -4.79
C ILE A 55 -3.91 3.75 -4.43
N HIS A 56 -3.94 4.05 -3.13
CA HIS A 56 -4.19 5.41 -2.63
C HIS A 56 -2.94 6.29 -2.64
N ARG A 57 -1.79 5.74 -2.26
CA ARG A 57 -0.57 6.54 -2.10
C ARG A 57 0.68 5.70 -2.28
N VAL A 58 1.67 6.30 -2.94
CA VAL A 58 3.06 5.83 -2.96
C VAL A 58 3.91 6.97 -2.41
N ARG A 59 4.57 6.77 -1.27
CA ARG A 59 5.37 7.82 -0.61
C ARG A 59 6.71 7.28 -0.16
N HIS A 60 7.74 8.12 -0.23
CA HIS A 60 9.00 7.82 0.45
C HIS A 60 8.78 7.84 1.98
N THR A 61 9.38 6.91 2.72
CA THR A 61 9.18 6.74 4.17
C THR A 61 9.77 7.87 4.98
N SER A 62 10.80 8.56 4.45
CA SER A 62 11.38 9.75 5.10
C SER A 62 10.53 11.01 4.98
N ARG A 63 9.45 11.00 4.20
CA ARG A 63 8.54 12.15 4.14
C ARG A 63 7.65 12.10 5.37
N GLU A 64 7.60 13.22 6.09
CA GLU A 64 6.68 13.40 7.21
C GLU A 64 5.26 13.02 6.78
N PRO A 65 4.50 12.32 7.64
CA PRO A 65 3.10 12.07 7.36
C PRO A 65 2.40 13.42 7.22
N LEU A 66 1.86 13.71 6.03
CA LEU A 66 0.73 14.63 5.95
C LEU A 66 -0.32 13.98 6.85
N GLY A 67 -0.72 14.65 7.93
CA GLY A 67 -1.64 14.13 8.95
C GLY A 67 -2.77 13.32 8.30
N TYR A 68 -3.06 12.17 8.90
CA TYR A 68 -4.17 11.34 8.48
C TYR A 68 -5.50 12.00 8.82
#